data_AF-A0A372IKC9-F1
#
_entry.id   AF-A0A372IKC9-F1
#
_cell.length_a   1.000
_cell.length_b   1.000
_cell.length_c   1.000
_cell.angle_alpha   90.00
_cell.angle_beta   90.00
_cell.angle_gamma   90.00
#
_symmetry.space_group_name_H-M   'P 1'
#
loop_
_entity.id
_entity.type
_entity.pdbx_description
1 polymer ?
#
loop_
_entity_poly.entity_id
_entity_poly.type
_entity_poly.pdbx_seq_one_letter_code
_entity_poly.pdbx_strand_id
1 'polypeptide(L)'
;MPDATASKPRTASLSAGSPATPEASPLILETAILNVILGAEAEFEAAMTAARPLVAATPGFLWIEVRPCIETPGRYLLLVAWQSLEDHTIGFRQSDRYEPWRQALHHFYEPFPLVEHYGDSLFAPSKPGRSPRL
;
A
#
# COMPACT_ATOMS: atom_id res chain seq x y z
N MET A 1 7.68 -76.97 17.10
CA MET A 1 6.29 -76.71 16.66
C MET A 1 5.81 -75.44 17.38
N PRO A 2 5.04 -74.57 16.68
CA PRO A 2 5.39 -73.18 16.36
C PRO A 2 4.68 -72.17 17.31
N ASP A 3 5.07 -70.90 17.41
CA ASP A 3 4.74 -69.87 16.43
C ASP A 3 5.63 -68.62 16.61
N ALA A 4 6.25 -68.17 15.53
CA ALA A 4 7.09 -66.98 15.48
C ALA A 4 6.56 -66.07 14.38
N THR A 5 5.61 -65.22 14.74
CA THR A 5 5.05 -64.23 13.81
C THR A 5 6.02 -63.06 13.69
N ALA A 6 6.87 -63.11 12.67
CA ALA A 6 7.72 -61.99 12.27
C ALA A 6 6.87 -60.88 11.65
N SER A 7 6.75 -59.75 12.35
CA SER A 7 6.12 -58.54 11.82
C SER A 7 7.16 -57.74 11.02
N LYS A 8 6.93 -57.57 9.71
CA LYS A 8 7.78 -56.84 8.78
C LYS A 8 7.79 -55.34 9.10
N PRO A 9 8.93 -54.61 8.99
CA PRO A 9 8.90 -53.16 9.10
C PRO A 9 8.17 -52.56 7.89
N ARG A 10 7.10 -51.80 8.15
CA ARG A 10 6.38 -51.00 7.15
C ARG A 10 7.25 -49.77 6.82
N THR A 11 7.71 -49.69 5.57
CA THR A 11 8.34 -48.50 5.01
C THR A 11 7.33 -47.36 5.03
N ALA A 12 7.57 -46.34 5.85
CA ALA A 12 6.80 -45.10 5.80
C ALA A 12 7.25 -44.31 4.57
N SER A 13 6.34 -44.18 3.60
CA SER A 13 6.51 -43.27 2.47
C SER A 13 6.39 -41.83 2.99
N LEU A 14 7.48 -41.08 2.95
CA LEU A 14 7.47 -39.63 3.20
C LEU A 14 6.79 -38.96 2.00
N SER A 15 5.53 -38.59 2.14
CA SER A 15 4.86 -37.68 1.23
C SER A 15 5.55 -36.32 1.33
N ALA A 16 6.23 -35.91 0.27
CA ALA A 16 6.69 -34.54 0.12
C ALA A 16 5.47 -33.61 0.23
N GLY A 17 5.46 -32.74 1.23
CA GLY A 17 4.50 -31.64 1.28
C GLY A 17 4.74 -30.73 0.08
N SER A 18 3.69 -30.39 -0.66
CA SER A 18 3.75 -29.33 -1.67
C SER A 18 4.34 -28.07 -1.05
N PRO A 19 5.21 -27.32 -1.76
CA PRO A 19 5.56 -25.99 -1.31
C PRO A 19 4.27 -25.17 -1.26
N ALA A 20 3.95 -24.63 -0.08
CA ALA A 20 2.98 -23.56 0.02
C ALA A 20 3.42 -22.49 -0.97
N THR A 21 2.54 -22.15 -1.93
CA THR A 21 2.68 -20.92 -2.71
C THR A 21 3.00 -19.80 -1.72
N PRO A 22 3.99 -18.93 -1.99
CA PRO A 22 4.13 -17.73 -1.17
C PRO A 22 2.77 -17.02 -1.21
N GLU A 23 2.09 -17.01 -0.07
CA GLU A 23 0.90 -16.19 0.15
C GLU A 23 1.34 -14.77 -0.23
N ALA A 24 0.78 -14.25 -1.32
CA ALA A 24 1.04 -12.89 -1.73
C ALA A 24 0.66 -12.00 -0.54
N SER A 25 1.65 -11.34 0.08
CA SER A 25 1.39 -10.44 1.19
C SER A 25 0.39 -9.37 0.74
N PRO A 26 -0.62 -9.05 1.58
CA PRO A 26 -1.70 -8.15 1.18
C PRO A 26 -1.12 -6.78 0.83
N LEU A 27 -1.66 -6.19 -0.23
CA LEU A 27 -1.31 -4.84 -0.63
C LEU A 27 -1.75 -3.86 0.47
N ILE A 28 -0.86 -2.95 0.86
CA ILE A 28 -1.19 -1.93 1.86
C ILE A 28 -1.58 -0.63 1.15
N LEU A 29 -2.79 -0.14 1.43
CA LEU A 29 -3.28 1.15 0.99
C LEU A 29 -3.21 2.15 2.14
N GLU A 30 -2.28 3.10 2.05
CA GLU A 30 -2.27 4.31 2.86
C GLU A 30 -3.32 5.29 2.34
N THR A 31 -4.03 5.94 3.26
CA THR A 31 -4.93 7.04 2.95
C THR A 31 -4.82 8.17 3.95
N ALA A 32 -5.07 9.39 3.49
CA ALA A 32 -5.23 10.56 4.33
C ALA A 32 -6.19 11.56 3.68
N ILE A 33 -7.00 12.22 4.50
CA ILE A 33 -7.74 13.42 4.10
C ILE A 33 -6.86 14.63 4.38
N LEU A 34 -6.42 15.30 3.32
CA LEU A 34 -5.62 16.51 3.40
C LEU A 34 -6.55 17.72 3.33
N ASN A 35 -6.70 18.46 4.43
CA ASN A 35 -7.40 19.74 4.42
C ASN A 35 -6.36 20.84 4.22
N VAL A 36 -6.25 21.32 2.98
CA VAL A 36 -5.34 22.39 2.58
C VAL A 36 -5.95 23.75 2.96
N ILE A 37 -5.11 24.65 3.47
CA ILE A 37 -5.50 26.03 3.78
C ILE A 37 -6.07 26.69 2.52
N LEU A 38 -7.26 27.28 2.64
CA LEU A 38 -7.95 27.93 1.51
C LEU A 38 -7.08 29.03 0.88
N GLY A 39 -6.99 29.02 -0.45
CA GLY A 39 -6.15 29.93 -1.23
C GLY A 39 -4.73 29.40 -1.49
N ALA A 40 -4.30 28.33 -0.82
CA ALA A 40 -2.98 27.71 -1.01
C ALA A 40 -3.01 26.47 -1.92
N GLU A 41 -4.15 26.15 -2.53
CA GLU A 41 -4.37 24.91 -3.30
C GLU A 41 -3.39 24.77 -4.47
N ALA A 42 -3.21 25.83 -5.25
CA ALA A 42 -2.31 25.79 -6.42
C ALA A 42 -0.84 25.60 -6.02
N GLU A 43 -0.42 26.21 -4.91
CA GLU A 43 0.93 26.05 -4.36
C GLU A 43 1.13 24.64 -3.80
N PHE A 44 0.12 24.12 -3.09
CA PHE A 44 0.10 22.75 -2.61
C PHE A 44 0.21 21.73 -3.75
N GLU A 45 -0.57 21.89 -4.83
CA GLU A 45 -0.56 20.99 -5.98
C GLU A 45 0.81 20.98 -6.69
N ALA A 46 1.43 22.16 -6.83
CA ALA A 46 2.78 22.29 -7.36
C ALA A 46 3.82 21.61 -6.44
N ALA A 47 3.73 21.85 -5.13
CA ALA A 47 4.62 21.26 -4.13
C ALA A 47 4.48 19.73 -4.07
N MET A 48 3.25 19.20 -4.10
CA MET A 48 2.97 17.75 -4.12
C MET A 48 3.54 17.10 -5.38
N THR A 49 3.38 17.75 -6.54
CA THR A 49 3.97 17.28 -7.79
C THR A 49 5.50 17.23 -7.72
N ALA A 50 6.13 18.26 -7.15
CA ALA A 50 7.58 18.33 -6.97
C ALA A 50 8.10 17.34 -5.92
N ALA A 51 7.32 17.04 -4.88
CA ALA A 51 7.66 16.12 -3.80
C ALA A 51 7.44 14.65 -4.14
N ARG A 52 6.59 14.34 -5.14
CA ARG A 52 6.28 12.95 -5.57
C ARG A 52 7.51 12.04 -5.75
N PRO A 53 8.64 12.47 -6.35
CA PRO A 53 9.82 11.62 -6.46
C PRO A 53 10.41 11.15 -5.12
N LEU A 54 10.22 11.92 -4.03
CA LEU A 54 10.73 11.58 -2.70
C LEU A 54 10.08 10.32 -2.14
N VAL A 55 8.74 10.23 -2.22
CA VAL A 55 8.00 9.06 -1.76
C VAL A 55 8.19 7.89 -2.74
N ALA A 56 8.18 8.17 -4.05
CA ALA A 56 8.28 7.15 -5.10
C ALA A 56 9.63 6.42 -5.15
N ALA A 57 10.70 7.04 -4.62
CA ALA A 57 12.02 6.42 -4.53
C ALA A 57 12.15 5.39 -3.39
N THR A 58 11.12 5.24 -2.55
CA THR A 58 11.15 4.30 -1.43
C THR A 58 10.95 2.86 -1.93
N PRO A 59 11.82 1.90 -1.55
CA PRO A 59 11.57 0.49 -1.81
C PRO A 59 10.18 0.08 -1.31
N GLY A 60 9.45 -0.70 -2.10
CA GLY A 60 8.09 -1.12 -1.77
C GLY A 60 7.00 -0.10 -2.13
N PHE A 61 7.33 1.11 -2.60
CA PHE A 61 6.36 2.02 -3.21
C PHE A 61 5.79 1.42 -4.51
N LEU A 62 4.48 1.57 -4.72
CA LEU A 62 3.80 1.08 -5.91
C LEU A 62 3.17 2.21 -6.72
N TRP A 63 2.29 3.01 -6.10
CA TRP A 63 1.67 4.16 -6.75
C TRP A 63 1.16 5.18 -5.73
N ILE A 64 0.89 6.39 -6.20
CA ILE A 64 0.28 7.49 -5.45
C ILE A 64 -0.80 8.14 -6.31
N GLU A 65 -1.94 8.46 -5.69
CA GLU A 65 -2.99 9.29 -6.25
C GLU A 65 -3.37 10.39 -5.25
N VAL A 66 -3.54 11.61 -5.75
CA VAL A 66 -4.06 12.74 -4.97
C VAL A 66 -5.26 13.28 -5.73
N ARG A 67 -6.44 13.31 -5.10
CA ARG A 67 -7.69 13.69 -5.74
C ARG A 67 -8.35 14.86 -5.01
N PRO A 68 -8.69 15.98 -5.68
CA PRO A 68 -9.47 17.03 -5.06
C PRO A 68 -10.89 16.53 -4.76
N CYS A 69 -11.43 16.93 -3.61
CA CYS A 69 -12.83 16.72 -3.24
C CYS A 69 -13.71 17.69 -4.04
N ILE A 70 -14.80 17.17 -4.61
CA ILE A 70 -15.73 17.97 -5.41
C ILE A 70 -16.63 18.82 -4.51
N GLU A 71 -17.02 18.28 -3.36
CA GLU A 71 -17.98 18.88 -2.44
C GLU A 71 -17.34 19.87 -1.46
N THR A 72 -16.04 19.74 -1.19
CA THR A 72 -15.34 20.56 -0.18
C THR A 72 -14.05 21.13 -0.80
N PRO A 73 -14.05 22.43 -1.18
CA PRO A 73 -12.85 23.11 -1.66
C PRO A 73 -11.70 23.02 -0.64
N GLY A 74 -10.47 22.88 -1.14
CA GLY A 74 -9.27 22.71 -0.32
C GLY A 74 -9.12 21.31 0.30
N ARG A 75 -10.10 20.40 0.18
CA ARG A 75 -9.95 19.02 0.65
C ARG A 75 -9.44 18.12 -0.46
N TYR A 76 -8.47 17.26 -0.13
CA TYR A 76 -7.93 16.24 -1.03
C TYR A 76 -7.95 14.87 -0.35
N LEU A 77 -8.13 13.83 -1.17
CA LEU A 77 -7.89 12.44 -0.81
C LEU A 77 -6.50 12.05 -1.31
N LEU A 78 -5.61 11.68 -0.40
CA LEU A 78 -4.33 11.04 -0.70
C LEU A 78 -4.51 9.53 -0.61
N LEU A 79 -4.03 8.80 -1.62
CA LEU A 79 -3.93 7.35 -1.63
C LEU A 79 -2.51 6.96 -2.03
N VAL A 80 -1.86 6.09 -1.25
CA VAL A 80 -0.53 5.55 -1.58
C VAL A 80 -0.55 4.04 -1.40
N ALA A 81 -0.10 3.31 -2.40
CA ALA A 81 0.03 1.86 -2.33
C ALA A 81 1.46 1.44 -2.04
N TRP A 82 1.58 0.50 -1.10
CA TRP A 82 2.83 -0.05 -0.59
C TRP A 82 2.80 -1.58 -0.62
N GLN A 83 3.96 -2.20 -0.80
CA GLN A 83 4.11 -3.66 -0.69
C GLN A 83 3.93 -4.15 0.76
N SER A 84 4.34 -3.35 1.75
CA SER A 84 4.17 -3.64 3.18
C SER A 84 3.90 -2.38 4.01
N LEU A 85 3.45 -2.55 5.25
CA LEU A 85 3.24 -1.44 6.19
C LEU A 85 4.58 -0.80 6.59
N GLU A 86 5.62 -1.62 6.69
CA GLU A 86 6.98 -1.23 7.05
C GLU A 86 7.62 -0.37 5.96
N ASP A 87 7.35 -0.63 4.69
CA ASP A 87 7.87 0.20 3.58
C ASP A 87 7.45 1.67 3.74
N HIS A 88 6.22 1.92 4.20
CA HIS A 88 5.79 3.27 4.56
C HIS A 88 6.36 3.70 5.92
N THR A 89 6.00 3.00 6.99
CA THR A 89 6.18 3.47 8.39
C THR A 89 7.64 3.47 8.86
N ILE A 90 8.50 2.67 8.20
CA ILE A 90 9.93 2.60 8.46
C ILE A 90 10.67 3.10 7.21
N GLY A 91 10.45 2.46 6.06
CA GLY A 91 11.19 2.70 4.83
C GLY A 91 11.10 4.14 4.32
N PHE A 92 9.91 4.75 4.36
CA PHE A 92 9.74 6.16 4.01
C PHE A 92 9.91 7.06 5.23
N ARG A 93 9.10 6.86 6.28
CA ARG A 93 8.97 7.80 7.42
C ARG A 93 10.26 7.98 8.24
N GLN A 94 11.19 7.04 8.19
CA GLN A 94 12.49 7.13 8.87
C GLN A 94 13.67 7.36 7.90
N SER A 95 13.38 7.56 6.61
CA SER A 95 14.41 7.86 5.61
C SER A 95 14.82 9.33 5.62
N ASP A 96 15.96 9.60 4.98
CA ASP A 96 16.45 10.93 4.65
C ASP A 96 15.50 11.74 3.73
N ARG A 97 14.58 11.07 3.03
CA ARG A 97 13.60 11.69 2.11
C ARG A 97 12.37 12.25 2.83
N TYR A 98 12.06 11.77 4.04
CA TYR A 98 10.86 12.20 4.76
C TYR A 98 10.95 13.64 5.24
N GLU A 99 12.13 14.11 5.65
CA GLU A 99 12.29 15.49 6.11
C GLU A 99 12.05 16.52 4.98
N PRO A 100 12.61 16.37 3.76
CA PRO A 100 12.24 17.19 2.62
C PRO A 100 10.74 17.14 2.28
N TRP A 101 10.12 15.96 2.34
CA TRP A 101 8.67 15.81 2.14
C TRP A 101 7.88 16.61 3.18
N ARG A 102 8.28 16.50 4.46
CA ARG A 102 7.68 17.20 5.58
C ARG A 102 7.73 18.71 5.38
N GLN A 103 8.91 19.23 5.07
CA GLN A 103 9.14 20.67 4.86
C GLN A 103 8.33 21.20 3.68
N ALA A 104 8.28 20.44 2.58
CA ALA A 104 7.56 20.82 1.38
C ALA A 104 6.04 20.86 1.58
N LEU A 105 5.47 20.01 2.44
CA LEU A 105 4.02 19.77 2.42
C LEU A 105 3.28 20.05 3.73
N HIS A 106 3.89 19.86 4.90
CA HIS A 106 3.12 19.85 6.16
C HIS A 106 2.50 21.21 6.53
N HIS A 107 3.06 22.31 6.03
CA HIS A 107 2.58 23.66 6.31
C HIS A 107 1.29 24.01 5.56
N PHE A 108 0.87 23.20 4.57
CA PHE A 108 -0.39 23.41 3.87
C PHE A 108 -1.60 22.91 4.67
N TYR A 109 -1.42 22.09 5.71
CA TYR A 109 -2.51 21.36 6.34
C TYR A 109 -3.05 22.01 7.60
N GLU A 110 -4.38 22.15 7.68
CA GLU A 110 -5.09 22.51 8.89
C GLU A 110 -6.46 21.82 8.96
N PRO A 111 -6.71 20.89 9.91
CA PRO A 111 -5.76 20.33 10.89
C PRO A 111 -4.74 19.37 10.25
N PHE A 112 -3.77 18.92 11.05
CA PHE A 112 -2.82 17.89 10.61
C PHE A 112 -3.55 16.59 10.25
N PRO A 113 -3.25 15.96 9.10
CA PRO A 113 -4.02 14.82 8.63
C PRO A 113 -3.80 13.57 9.49
N LEU A 114 -4.88 12.82 9.69
CA LEU A 114 -4.81 11.44 10.16
C LEU A 114 -4.41 10.55 8.98
N VAL A 115 -3.41 9.70 9.18
CA VAL A 115 -2.92 8.74 8.19
C VAL A 115 -3.30 7.34 8.67
N GLU A 116 -3.98 6.57 7.82
CA GLU A 116 -4.43 5.20 8.11
C GLU A 116 -4.02 4.24 6.98
N HIS A 117 -3.98 2.96 7.30
CA HIS A 117 -3.56 1.88 6.40
C HIS A 117 -4.62 0.79 6.33
N TYR A 118 -4.90 0.33 5.12
CA TYR A 118 -5.93 -0.67 4.84
C TYR A 118 -5.31 -1.83 4.06
N GLY A 119 -5.81 -3.03 4.27
CA GLY A 119 -5.41 -4.21 3.51
C GLY A 119 -6.16 -4.32 2.18
N ASP A 120 -6.23 -5.54 1.65
CA ASP A 120 -6.84 -5.81 0.35
C ASP A 120 -8.32 -5.40 0.27
N SER A 121 -8.71 -4.96 -0.93
CA SER A 121 -10.10 -4.71 -1.27
C SER A 121 -10.93 -6.00 -1.16
N LEU A 122 -12.13 -5.89 -0.60
CA LEU A 122 -13.12 -6.98 -0.58
C LEU A 122 -13.60 -7.38 -1.98
N PHE A 123 -13.38 -6.52 -2.98
CA PHE A 123 -13.75 -6.74 -4.37
C PHE A 123 -12.51 -6.79 -5.26
N ALA A 124 -12.50 -7.73 -6.20
CA ALA A 124 -11.49 -7.75 -7.26
C ALA A 124 -11.61 -6.50 -8.15
N PRO A 125 -10.51 -5.97 -8.70
CA PRO A 125 -10.57 -4.87 -9.65
C PRO A 125 -11.42 -5.28 -10.85
N SER A 126 -12.48 -4.53 -11.12
CA SER A 126 -13.35 -4.74 -12.27
C SER A 126 -12.57 -4.42 -13.55
N LYS A 127 -12.52 -5.37 -14.49
CA LYS A 127 -11.96 -5.09 -15.83
C LYS A 127 -12.81 -4.00 -16.47
N PRO A 128 -12.24 -2.90 -16.98
CA PRO A 128 -13.03 -1.94 -17.73
C PRO A 128 -13.65 -2.66 -18.93
N GLY A 129 -14.99 -2.69 -18.97
CA GLY A 129 -15.74 -3.35 -20.03
C GLY A 129 -15.36 -2.74 -21.38
N ARG A 130 -14.97 -3.59 -22.33
CA ARG A 130 -14.77 -3.18 -23.73
C ARG A 130 -16.10 -2.61 -24.22
N SER A 131 -16.17 -1.30 -24.47
CA SER A 131 -17.37 -0.71 -25.09
C SER A 131 -17.64 -1.42 -26.42
N PRO A 132 -18.86 -1.92 -26.69
CA PRO A 132 -19.21 -2.40 -28.00
C PRO A 132 -19.14 -1.20 -28.95
N ARG A 133 -18.38 -1.31 -30.05
CA ARG A 133 -18.52 -0.37 -31.16
C ARG A 133 -19.91 -0.56 -31.74
N LEU A 134 -20.71 0.51 -31.73
CA LEU A 134 -21.85 0.66 -32.64
C LEU A 134 -21.34 1.11 -34.00
#